data_AF-A0A2S9FVW5-F1
#
_entry.id   AF-A0A2S9FVW5-F1
#
_cell.length_a   1.000
_cell.length_b   1.000
_cell.length_c   1.000
_cell.angle_alpha   90.00
_cell.angle_beta   90.00
_cell.angle_gamma   90.00
#
_symmetry.space_group_name_H-M   'P 1'
#
loop_
_entity.id
_entity.type
_entity.pdbx_description
1 polymer ?
#
loop_
_entity_poly.entity_id
_entity_poly.type
_entity_poly.pdbx_seq_one_letter_code
_entity_poly.pdbx_strand_id
1 'polypeptide(L)'
;IGALAQAIRQGDTDTAIDLLRAGGDRIAWLDTDDPAEALRATRVARAAELRQAALLGDAGSALAILDSHRLLCAHRHGPFGVAQW
;
A
#
# COMPACT_ATOMS: atom_id res chain seq x y z
N ILE A 1 -12.32 2.89 -7.46
CA ILE A 1 -11.69 3.76 -6.42
C ILE A 1 -12.43 5.08 -6.15
N GLY A 2 -13.09 5.71 -7.14
CA GLY A 2 -13.71 7.04 -6.96
C GLY A 2 -14.74 7.13 -5.83
N ALA A 3 -15.64 6.16 -5.73
CA ALA A 3 -16.65 6.09 -4.67
C ALA A 3 -16.03 5.98 -3.27
N LEU A 4 -15.05 5.08 -3.09
CA LEU A 4 -14.34 4.93 -1.82
C LEU A 4 -13.65 6.24 -1.40
N ALA A 5 -12.96 6.89 -2.35
CA ALA A 5 -12.28 8.16 -2.07
C ALA A 5 -13.27 9.28 -1.69
N GLN A 6 -14.48 9.27 -2.26
CA GLN A 6 -15.53 10.22 -1.91
C GLN A 6 -16.08 9.97 -0.50
N ALA A 7 -16.39 8.72 -0.15
CA ALA A 7 -16.86 8.36 1.19
C ALA A 7 -15.86 8.79 2.28
N ILE A 8 -14.57 8.50 2.08
CA ILE A 8 -13.49 8.93 2.99
C ILE A 8 -13.46 10.46 3.15
N ARG A 9 -13.55 11.22 2.06
CA ARG A 9 -13.55 12.70 2.12
C ARG A 9 -14.75 13.29 2.85
N GLN A 10 -15.90 12.62 2.78
CA GLN A 10 -17.14 13.06 3.41
C GLN A 10 -17.25 12.59 4.88
N GLY A 11 -16.31 11.75 5.35
CA GLY A 11 -16.38 11.14 6.68
C GLY A 11 -17.43 10.03 6.79
N ASP A 12 -17.97 9.57 5.66
CA ASP A 12 -18.96 8.49 5.61
C ASP A 12 -18.26 7.14 5.82
N THR A 13 -18.15 6.75 7.10
CA THR A 13 -17.37 5.60 7.53
C THR A 13 -18.05 4.29 7.14
N ASP A 14 -19.37 4.19 7.28
CA ASP A 14 -20.12 2.98 6.98
C ASP A 14 -20.01 2.63 5.49
N THR A 15 -20.26 3.61 4.62
CA THR A 15 -20.08 3.43 3.17
C THR A 15 -18.63 3.08 2.80
N ALA A 16 -17.64 3.70 3.45
CA ALA A 16 -16.24 3.38 3.18
C ALA A 16 -15.90 1.92 3.53
N ILE A 17 -16.37 1.43 4.69
CA ILE A 17 -16.15 0.06 5.14
C ILE A 17 -16.88 -0.95 4.23
N ASP A 18 -18.12 -0.66 3.83
CA ASP A 18 -18.87 -1.54 2.93
C ASP A 18 -18.20 -1.65 1.55
N LEU A 19 -17.71 -0.54 1.00
CA LEU A 19 -16.96 -0.53 -0.26
C LEU A 19 -15.63 -1.28 -0.16
N LEU A 20 -14.94 -1.20 0.98
CA LEU A 20 -13.72 -1.96 1.21
C LEU A 20 -13.99 -3.46 1.28
N ARG A 21 -15.02 -3.87 2.05
CA ARG A 21 -15.44 -5.27 2.18
C ARG A 21 -15.94 -5.87 0.87
N ALA A 22 -16.62 -5.08 0.05
CA ALA A 22 -17.06 -5.50 -1.28
C ALA A 22 -15.88 -5.83 -2.22
N GLY A 23 -14.73 -5.17 -2.03
CA GLY A 23 -13.51 -5.41 -2.81
C GLY A 23 -13.64 -5.08 -4.30
N GLY A 24 -12.88 -5.80 -5.14
CA GLY A 24 -12.92 -5.73 -6.60
C GLY A 24 -11.52 -5.63 -7.24
N ASP A 25 -11.47 -5.47 -8.56
CA ASP A 25 -10.21 -5.52 -9.34
C ASP A 25 -9.15 -4.50 -8.90
N ARG A 26 -9.57 -3.40 -8.26
CA ARG A 26 -8.70 -2.28 -7.88
C ARG A 26 -8.61 -2.07 -6.37
N ILE A 27 -9.35 -2.84 -5.56
CA ILE A 27 -9.43 -2.68 -4.10
C ILE A 27 -9.51 -4.08 -3.49
N ALA A 28 -8.58 -4.39 -2.60
CA ALA A 28 -8.63 -5.60 -1.78
C ALA A 28 -8.70 -5.21 -0.31
N TRP A 29 -9.59 -5.86 0.43
CA TRP A 29 -9.60 -5.82 1.88
C TRP A 29 -8.96 -7.10 2.42
N LEU A 30 -7.93 -6.93 3.25
CA LEU A 30 -7.20 -8.04 3.86
C LEU A 30 -7.56 -8.08 5.34
N ASP A 31 -8.28 -9.12 5.74
CA ASP A 31 -8.54 -9.42 7.14
C ASP A 31 -7.42 -10.33 7.66
N THR A 32 -6.42 -9.74 8.32
CA THR A 32 -5.20 -10.43 8.76
C THR A 32 -4.62 -9.79 10.01
N ASP A 33 -4.14 -10.63 10.93
CA ASP A 33 -3.34 -10.21 12.08
C ASP A 33 -1.83 -10.14 11.76
N ASP A 34 -1.42 -10.65 10.59
CA ASP A 34 -0.05 -10.56 10.07
C ASP A 34 -0.03 -9.87 8.69
N PRO A 35 -0.09 -8.53 8.67
CA PRO A 35 0.03 -7.78 7.43
C PRO A 35 1.42 -7.90 6.78
N ALA A 36 2.46 -8.33 7.51
CA ALA A 36 3.83 -8.30 7.02
C ALA A 36 4.02 -9.45 6.03
N GLU A 37 3.52 -10.62 6.39
CA GLU A 37 3.48 -11.76 5.48
C GLU A 37 2.50 -11.50 4.32
N ALA A 38 1.30 -10.97 4.61
CA ALA A 38 0.29 -10.72 3.58
C ALA A 38 0.77 -9.77 2.46
N LEU A 39 1.61 -8.79 2.80
CA LEU A 39 2.17 -7.83 1.84
C LEU A 39 3.56 -8.22 1.30
N ARG A 40 4.15 -9.33 1.76
CA ARG A 40 5.54 -9.69 1.48
C ARG A 40 5.82 -9.82 -0.01
N ALA A 41 4.97 -10.53 -0.74
CA ALA A 41 5.16 -10.78 -2.17
C ALA A 41 5.24 -9.47 -2.97
N THR A 42 4.27 -8.57 -2.77
CA THR A 42 4.21 -7.27 -3.45
C THR A 42 5.41 -6.39 -3.10
N ARG A 43 5.81 -6.35 -1.81
CA ARG A 43 6.96 -5.55 -1.36
C ARG A 43 8.28 -6.08 -1.91
N VAL A 44 8.50 -7.39 -1.83
CA VAL A 44 9.76 -8.02 -2.26
C VAL A 44 9.96 -7.89 -3.77
N ALA A 45 8.91 -8.03 -4.58
CA ALA A 45 9.02 -7.84 -6.03
C ALA A 45 9.54 -6.43 -6.37
N ARG A 46 8.93 -5.39 -5.80
CA ARG A 46 9.34 -4.00 -6.03
C ARG A 46 10.72 -3.68 -5.45
N ALA A 47 11.04 -4.22 -4.28
CA ALA A 47 12.37 -4.06 -3.67
C ALA A 47 13.47 -4.69 -4.55
N ALA A 48 13.19 -5.84 -5.18
CA ALA A 48 14.12 -6.48 -6.10
C ALA A 48 14.33 -5.64 -7.37
N GLU A 49 13.26 -5.13 -7.98
CA GLU A 49 13.33 -4.22 -9.14
C GLU A 49 14.14 -2.95 -8.81
N LEU A 50 13.84 -2.31 -7.68
CA LEU A 50 14.56 -1.12 -7.20
C LEU A 50 16.05 -1.40 -7.00
N ARG A 51 16.37 -2.54 -6.37
CA ARG A 51 17.77 -2.95 -6.16
C ARG A 51 18.51 -3.15 -7.47
N GLN A 52 17.87 -3.73 -8.49
CA GLN A 52 18.48 -3.89 -9.81
C GLN A 52 18.78 -2.52 -10.46
N ALA A 53 17.80 -1.61 -10.47
CA ALA A 53 18.00 -0.25 -11.00
C ALA A 53 19.14 0.49 -10.27
N ALA A 54 19.20 0.39 -8.94
CA ALA A 54 20.27 0.98 -8.15
C ALA A 54 21.64 0.41 -8.46
N LEU A 55 21.77 -0.91 -8.62
CA LEU A 55 23.04 -1.56 -8.98
C LEU A 55 23.53 -1.18 -10.38
N LEU A 56 22.61 -0.88 -11.30
CA LEU A 56 22.92 -0.41 -12.64
C LEU A 56 23.17 1.11 -12.71
N GLY A 57 22.99 1.83 -11.60
CA GLY A 57 23.11 3.29 -11.56
C GLY A 57 21.97 4.03 -12.27
N ASP A 58 20.86 3.33 -12.58
CA ASP A 58 19.70 3.93 -13.25
C ASP A 58 18.79 4.62 -12.23
N ALA A 59 19.16 5.86 -11.90
CA ALA A 59 18.40 6.69 -10.97
C ALA A 59 16.97 6.99 -11.47
N GLY A 60 16.76 7.08 -12.79
CA GLY A 60 15.45 7.38 -13.37
C GLY A 60 14.47 6.24 -13.13
N SER A 61 14.87 5.01 -13.45
CA SER A 61 14.06 3.83 -13.17
C SER A 61 13.86 3.61 -11.68
N ALA A 62 14.88 3.82 -10.85
CA ALA A 62 14.75 3.71 -9.40
C ALA A 62 13.67 4.65 -8.83
N LEU A 63 13.64 5.91 -9.27
CA LEU A 63 12.61 6.87 -8.84
C LEU A 63 11.21 6.47 -9.33
N ALA A 64 11.08 6.03 -10.59
CA ALA A 64 9.80 5.57 -11.12
C ALA A 64 9.24 4.35 -10.37
N ILE A 65 10.11 3.41 -9.97
CA ILE A 65 9.72 2.25 -9.17
C ILE A 65 9.24 2.68 -7.78
N LEU A 66 9.95 3.59 -7.13
CA LEU A 66 9.55 4.14 -5.82
C LEU A 66 8.18 4.83 -5.87
N ASP A 67 7.88 5.55 -6.95
CA ASP A 67 6.58 6.23 -7.11
C ASP A 67 5.42 5.27 -7.44
N SER A 68 5.71 4.05 -7.91
CA SER A 68 4.68 3.08 -8.33
C SER A 68 3.88 2.46 -7.18
N HIS A 69 4.41 2.50 -5.95
CA HIS A 69 3.79 1.84 -4.81
C HIS A 69 4.07 2.60 -3.51
N ARG A 70 3.01 2.94 -2.76
CA ARG A 70 3.13 3.62 -1.46
C ARG A 70 2.42 2.82 -0.38
N LEU A 71 3.07 2.64 0.76
CA LEU A 71 2.46 2.11 1.97
C LEU A 71 2.05 3.29 2.87
N LEU A 72 0.80 3.30 3.30
CA LEU A 72 0.27 4.30 4.22
C LEU A 72 -0.07 3.63 5.54
N CYS A 73 0.54 4.10 6.62
CA CYS A 73 0.22 3.66 7.98
C CYS A 73 -0.70 4.70 8.63
N ALA A 74 -1.80 4.25 9.24
CA ALA A 74 -2.66 5.11 10.04
C ALA A 74 -1.94 5.65 11.29
N HIS A 75 -0.95 4.90 11.78
CA HIS A 75 -0.19 5.21 12.99
C HIS A 75 1.22 5.67 12.64
N ARG A 76 1.78 6.55 13.48
CA ARG A 76 3.20 6.94 13.39
C ARG A 76 4.12 5.94 14.07
N HIS A 77 3.68 5.35 15.18
CA HIS A 77 4.44 4.44 16.03
C HIS A 77 3.67 3.13 16.27
N GLY A 78 4.33 2.16 16.91
CA GLY A 78 3.76 0.85 17.21
C GLY A 78 3.99 -0.17 16.07
N PRO A 79 3.52 -1.41 16.25
CA PRO A 79 3.80 -2.52 15.33
C PRO A 79 3.23 -2.32 13.93
N PHE A 80 2.29 -1.39 13.72
CA PHE A 80 1.69 -1.04 12.43
C PHE A 80 1.95 0.42 12.03
N GLY A 81 2.94 1.07 12.66
CA GLY A 81 3.29 2.46 12.43
C GLY A 81 4.42 2.63 11.41
N VAL A 82 4.46 3.78 10.75
CA VAL A 82 5.46 4.08 9.69
C VAL A 82 6.91 3.94 10.17
N ALA A 83 7.19 4.13 11.47
CA ALA A 83 8.54 3.94 12.01
C ALA A 83 9.04 2.48 11.97
N GLN A 84 8.16 1.50 11.77
CA GLN A 84 8.49 0.08 11.69
C GLN A 84 8.34 -0.51 10.27
N TRP A 85 7.69 0.20 9.34
CA TRP A 85 7.20 -0.34 8.07
C TRP A 85 7.85 0.24 6.83
#